data_AF-A0A8I2GB67-F1
#
_entry.id   AF-A0A8I2GB67-F1
#
_cell.length_a   1.000
_cell.length_b   1.000
_cell.length_c   1.000
_cell.angle_alpha   90.00
_cell.angle_beta   90.00
_cell.angle_gamma   90.00
#
_symmetry.space_group_name_H-M   'P 1'
#
loop_
_entity.id
_entity.type
_entity.pdbx_description
1 polymer ?
#
loop_
_entity_poly.entity_id
_entity_poly.type
_entity_poly.pdbx_seq_one_letter_code
_entity_poly.pdbx_strand_id
1 'polypeptide(L)' 'MQANKLNFSNEINKVRPGTVAIIGIPFDGNSSFLKGSSLAPRYIREAFHSQSSNMCTE' A
#
# COMPACT_ATOMS: atom_id res chain seq x y z
N MET A 1 -18.15 6.61 -1.21
CA MET A 1 -17.67 5.34 -1.78
C MET A 1 -17.12 4.51 -0.64
N GLN A 2 -17.80 3.42 -0.26
CA GLN A 2 -17.39 2.58 0.88
C GLN A 2 -16.11 1.83 0.53
N ALA A 3 -15.05 2.03 1.32
CA ALA A 3 -13.88 1.18 1.24
C ALA A 3 -14.28 -0.24 1.67
N ASN A 4 -14.15 -1.21 0.77
CA ASN A 4 -14.30 -2.62 1.08
C ASN A 4 -13.35 -2.95 2.25
N LYS A 5 -13.88 -3.20 3.44
CA LYS A 5 -13.09 -3.53 4.62
C LYS A 5 -12.60 -4.97 4.44
N LEU A 6 -11.48 -5.14 3.76
CA LEU A 6 -10.81 -6.43 3.63
C LEU A 6 -10.53 -6.98 5.03
N ASN A 7 -10.94 -8.22 5.27
CA ASN A 7 -10.59 -8.91 6.49
C ASN A 7 -9.10 -9.29 6.40
N PHE A 8 -8.26 -8.60 7.17
CA PHE A 8 -6.81 -8.76 7.15
C PHE A 8 -6.36 -10.22 7.38
N SER A 9 -7.05 -10.95 8.28
CA SER A 9 -6.75 -12.35 8.56
C SER A 9 -6.96 -13.24 7.34
N ASN A 10 -8.02 -12.98 6.56
CA ASN A 10 -8.29 -13.74 5.34
C ASN A 10 -7.23 -13.49 4.26
N GLU A 11 -6.69 -12.27 4.17
CA GLU A 11 -5.63 -11.95 3.21
C GLU A 11 -4.29 -12.59 3.61
N ILE A 12 -3.96 -12.64 4.90
CA ILE A 12 -2.78 -13.37 5.39
C ILE A 12 -2.86 -14.84 5.01
N ASN A 13 -4.02 -15.47 5.18
CA ASN A 13 -4.19 -16.90 4.88
C ASN A 13 -3.98 -17.23 3.38
N LYS A 14 -4.03 -16.24 2.48
CA LYS A 14 -3.74 -16.42 1.05
C LYS A 14 -2.24 -16.31 0.72
N VAL A 15 -1.42 -15.78 1.63
CA VAL A 15 0.01 -15.59 1.42
C VAL A 15 0.70 -16.95 1.51
N ARG A 16 1.36 -17.36 0.42
CA ARG A 16 2.07 -18.64 0.34
C ARG A 16 3.46 -18.54 1.01
N PRO A 17 4.00 -19.62 1.59
CA PRO A 17 5.37 -19.65 2.08
C PRO A 17 6.37 -19.18 1.02
N GLY A 18 7.35 -18.36 1.41
CA GLY A 18 8.34 -17.78 0.49
C GLY A 18 7.86 -16.56 -0.31
N THR A 19 6.60 -16.12 -0.16
CA THR A 19 6.11 -14.89 -0.79
C THR A 19 6.50 -13.66 0.04
N VAL A 20 6.95 -12.60 -0.62
CA VAL A 20 7.13 -11.28 0.00
C VAL A 20 5.81 -10.52 -0.05
N ALA A 21 5.32 -10.06 1.10
CA ALA A 21 4.12 -9.25 1.21
C ALA A 21 4.46 -7.80 1.62
N ILE A 22 3.72 -6.83 1.09
CA ILE A 22 3.86 -5.41 1.41
C ILE A 22 2.60 -4.95 2.14
N ILE A 23 2.77 -4.25 3.26
CA ILE A 23 1.68 -3.67 4.04
C ILE A 23 1.80 -2.15 4.10
N GLY A 24 0.67 -1.47 3.90
CA GLY A 24 0.57 -0.02 4.06
C GLY A 24 -0.12 0.35 5.36
N ILE A 25 0.49 1.24 6.16
CA ILE A 25 -0.10 1.78 7.39
C ILE A 25 -0.44 3.26 7.14
N PRO A 26 -1.72 3.60 6.89
CA PRO A 26 -2.13 4.98 6.59
C PRO A 26 -2.30 5.81 7.87
N PHE A 27 -1.20 6.04 8.60
CA PHE A 27 -1.22 6.80 9.85
C PHE A 27 -0.38 8.07 9.75
N ASP A 28 -0.94 9.18 10.25
CA ASP A 28 -0.27 10.48 10.27
C ASP A 28 -0.69 11.35 11.47
N GLY A 29 -1.05 10.69 12.59
CA GLY A 29 -1.52 11.39 13.78
C GLY A 29 -0.48 12.31 14.40
N ASN A 30 0.80 11.93 14.32
CA ASN A 30 1.89 12.58 15.05
C ASN A 30 2.77 13.54 14.23
N SER A 31 2.48 13.76 12.94
CA SER A 31 3.26 14.74 12.18
C SER A 31 2.88 16.16 12.60
N SER A 32 3.88 16.95 12.99
CA SER A 32 3.72 18.30 13.56
C SER A 32 3.95 19.42 12.55
N PHE A 33 4.74 19.17 11.50
CA PHE A 33 5.09 20.17 10.49
C PHE A 33 4.21 20.10 9.24
N LEU A 34 4.16 18.94 8.58
CA LEU A 34 3.33 18.70 7.39
C LEU A 34 2.47 17.45 7.57
N LYS A 35 1.24 17.50 7.06
CA LYS A 35 0.31 16.36 6.99
C LYS A 35 0.27 15.79 5.58
N GLY A 36 -0.03 14.50 5.46
CA GLY A 36 -0.23 13.79 4.19
C GLY A 36 0.39 12.39 4.14
N SER A 37 1.22 12.01 5.12
CA SER A 37 1.92 10.71 5.11
C SER A 37 0.97 9.51 5.11
N SER A 38 -0.23 9.68 5.67
CA SER A 38 -1.27 8.64 5.66
C SER A 38 -1.77 8.30 4.25
N LEU A 39 -1.61 9.21 3.28
CA LEU A 39 -1.97 8.99 1.88
C LEU A 39 -0.88 8.25 1.10
N ALA A 40 0.35 8.21 1.61
CA ALA A 40 1.50 7.65 0.89
C ALA A 40 1.28 6.20 0.43
N PRO A 41 0.73 5.27 1.22
CA PRO A 41 0.53 3.89 0.76
C PRO A 41 -0.37 3.80 -0.49
N ARG A 42 -1.34 4.71 -0.66
CA ARG A 42 -2.18 4.76 -1.86
C ARG A 42 -1.36 5.27 -3.04
N TYR A 43 -0.71 6.43 -2.89
CA TYR A 43 0.03 7.07 -3.98
C TYR A 43 1.23 6.26 -4.46
N ILE A 44 1.93 5.54 -3.57
CA ILE A 44 3.01 4.63 -3.94
C ILE A 44 2.48 3.54 -4.89
N ARG A 45 1.34 2.91 -4.57
CA ARG A 45 0.74 1.90 -5.44
C ARG A 45 0.29 2.48 -6.78
N GLU A 46 -0.33 3.65 -6.77
CA GLU A 46 -0.75 4.33 -8.00
C GLU A 46 0.46 4.65 -8.90
N ALA A 47 1.53 5.20 -8.33
CA ALA A 47 2.76 5.50 -9.07
C ALA A 47 3.43 4.24 -9.60
N PHE A 48 3.53 3.18 -8.78
CA PHE A 48 4.12 1.91 -9.18
C PHE A 48 3.39 1.26 -10.37
N HIS A 49 2.07 1.43 -10.48
CA HIS A 49 1.26 0.94 -11.60
C HIS A 49 1.02 1.98 -12.71
N SER A 50 1.75 3.09 -12.72
CA SER A 50 1.60 4.13 -13.75
C SER A 50 2.21 3.69 -15.10
N GLN A 51 1.80 4.33 -16.20
CA GLN A 51 2.38 4.10 -17.54
C GLN A 51 3.86 4.44 -17.62
N SER A 52 4.34 5.33 -16.73
CA SER A 52 5.75 5.69 -16.66
C SER A 52 6.58 4.68 -15.86
N SER A 53 5.96 3.76 -15.12
CA SER A 53 6.69 2.73 -14.38
C SER A 53 7.14 1.63 -15.31
N ASN A 54 8.45 1.42 -15.39
CA ASN A 54 9.00 0.27 -16.07
C ASN A 54 9.06 -0.92 -15.10
N MET A 55 8.09 -1.84 -15.21
CA MET A 55 7.98 -3.01 -14.34
C MET A 55 9.07 -4.06 -14.60
N CYS A 56 9.70 -4.01 -15.78
CA CYS A 56 10.82 -4.86 -16.17
C CYS A 56 11.76 -4.05 -17.07
N THR A 57 12.80 -3.45 -16.48
CA THR A 57 13.93 -2.91 -17.23
C THR A 57 15.02 -3.97 -17.30
N GLU A 58 15.40 -4.38 -18.51
CA GLU A 58 16.67 -5.04 -18.85
C GLU A 58 17.54 -4.06 -19.64
#